data_AF-A0ABD5HJD4-F1
#
_entry.id   AF-A0ABD5HJD4-F1
#
_cell.length_a   1.000
_cell.length_b   1.000
_cell.length_c   1.000
_cell.angle_alpha   90.00
_cell.angle_beta   90.00
_cell.angle_gamma   90.00
#
_symmetry.space_group_name_H-M   'P 1'
#
loop_
_entity.id
_entity.type
_entity.pdbx_description
1 polymer ?
#
loop_
_entity_poly.entity_id
_entity_poly.type
_entity_poly.pdbx_seq_one_letter_code
_entity_poly.pdbx_strand_id
1 'polypeptide(L)'
;MSLYNDLVSGNFDGCTPDDLKGIESRASDAVSDLMLGVSAIGSLMFWAADSDNYPEEGAKADMYRLGAMLGCIGEVAQALNDSAANAAFLRSISEKEAKGRAGK
;
A
#
# COMPACT_ATOMS: atom_id res chain seq x y z
N MET A 1 0.31 19.11 -6.39
CA MET A 1 1.00 17.84 -6.08
C MET A 1 -0.03 16.91 -5.49
N SER A 2 -0.04 15.63 -5.90
CA SER A 2 -0.94 14.60 -5.37
C SER A 2 -0.26 13.86 -4.22
N LEU A 3 -1.04 13.31 -3.29
CA LEU A 3 -0.51 12.52 -2.17
C LEU A 3 0.32 11.33 -2.68
N TYR A 4 -0.12 10.71 -3.77
CA TYR A 4 0.63 9.67 -4.46
C TYR A 4 2.08 10.09 -4.78
N ASN A 5 2.28 11.27 -5.37
CA ASN A 5 3.61 11.74 -5.77
C ASN A 5 4.53 12.01 -4.57
N ASP A 6 3.94 12.37 -3.42
CA ASP A 6 4.69 12.62 -2.19
C ASP A 6 5.09 11.30 -1.49
N LEU A 7 4.34 10.22 -1.73
CA LEU A 7 4.53 8.92 -1.08
C LEU A 7 5.31 7.90 -1.90
N VAL A 8 5.21 7.93 -3.22
CA VAL A 8 5.87 6.95 -4.08
C VAL A 8 7.38 7.03 -3.87
N SER A 9 8.02 5.89 -3.63
CA SER A 9 9.47 5.85 -3.49
C SER A 9 10.10 6.11 -4.86
N GLY A 10 10.64 7.33 -5.02
CA GLY A 10 11.16 7.81 -6.29
C GLY A 10 12.68 7.65 -6.47
N ASN A 11 13.41 7.23 -5.42
CA ASN A 11 14.86 7.11 -5.48
C ASN A 11 15.34 5.83 -4.80
N PHE A 12 15.93 4.94 -5.60
CA PHE A 12 16.52 3.68 -5.17
C PHE A 12 18.04 3.66 -5.37
N ASP A 13 18.66 4.81 -5.64
CA ASP A 13 20.09 4.92 -5.87
C ASP A 13 20.87 4.40 -4.65
N GLY A 14 21.81 3.51 -4.89
CA GLY A 14 22.63 2.90 -3.83
C GLY A 14 21.97 1.76 -3.06
N CYS A 15 20.73 1.39 -3.34
CA CYS A 15 20.11 0.21 -2.74
C CYS A 15 20.78 -1.08 -3.24
N THR A 16 21.10 -1.98 -2.32
CA THR A 16 21.55 -3.34 -2.66
C THR A 16 20.37 -4.22 -3.10
N PRO A 17 20.61 -5.37 -3.74
CA PRO A 17 19.52 -6.32 -4.07
C PRO A 17 18.70 -6.76 -2.85
N ASP A 18 19.33 -6.89 -1.68
CA ASP A 18 18.66 -7.24 -0.44
C ASP A 18 17.80 -6.09 0.10
N ASP A 19 18.27 -4.84 -0.02
CA ASP A 19 17.47 -3.66 0.32
C ASP A 19 16.21 -3.58 -0.56
N LEU A 20 16.38 -3.77 -1.87
CA LEU A 20 15.28 -3.76 -2.84
C LEU A 20 14.26 -4.87 -2.54
N LYS A 21 14.73 -6.08 -2.20
CA LYS A 21 13.85 -7.17 -1.77
C LYS A 21 13.09 -6.82 -0.49
N GLY A 22 13.76 -6.17 0.46
CA GLY A 22 13.12 -5.72 1.69
C GLY A 22 12.05 -4.66 1.45
N ILE A 23 12.30 -3.72 0.54
CA ILE A 23 11.32 -2.69 0.15
C ILE A 23 10.13 -3.33 -0.56
N GLU A 24 10.39 -4.20 -1.56
CA GLU A 24 9.38 -4.97 -2.29
C GLU A 24 8.42 -5.68 -1.32
N SER A 25 8.97 -6.48 -0.39
CA SER A 25 8.18 -7.23 0.59
C SER A 25 7.34 -6.31 1.46
N ARG A 26 7.95 -5.33 2.15
CA ARG A 26 7.24 -4.46 3.09
C ARG A 26 6.13 -3.66 2.41
N ALA A 27 6.37 -3.17 1.20
CA ALA A 27 5.38 -2.40 0.46
C ALA A 27 4.22 -3.30 -0.03
N SER A 28 4.51 -4.51 -0.51
CA SER A 28 3.48 -5.47 -0.92
C SER A 28 2.64 -5.98 0.26
N ASP A 29 3.29 -6.26 1.39
CA ASP A 29 2.63 -6.67 2.63
C ASP A 29 1.71 -5.55 3.13
N ALA A 30 2.19 -4.31 3.14
CA ALA A 30 1.39 -3.15 3.53
C ALA A 30 0.14 -2.96 2.65
N VAL A 31 0.26 -3.13 1.32
CA VAL A 31 -0.92 -3.09 0.43
C VAL A 31 -1.91 -4.19 0.78
N SER A 32 -1.42 -5.41 1.03
CA SER A 32 -2.26 -6.55 1.41
C SER A 32 -3.02 -6.29 2.71
N ASP A 33 -2.32 -5.81 3.73
CA ASP A 33 -2.91 -5.45 5.03
C ASP A 33 -3.94 -4.33 4.91
N LEU A 34 -3.68 -3.33 4.06
CA LEU A 34 -4.65 -2.27 3.77
C LEU A 34 -5.92 -2.83 3.14
N MET A 35 -5.81 -3.75 2.17
CA MET A 35 -6.98 -4.37 1.52
C MET A 35 -7.77 -5.26 2.50
N LEU A 36 -7.09 -5.97 3.41
CA LEU A 36 -7.75 -6.71 4.49
C LEU A 36 -8.49 -5.76 5.44
N GLY A 37 -7.87 -4.63 5.81
CA GLY A 37 -8.49 -3.59 6.64
C GLY A 37 -9.73 -2.96 6.00
N VAL A 38 -9.64 -2.59 4.71
CA VAL A 38 -10.79 -2.08 3.95
C VAL A 38 -11.93 -3.10 3.90
N SER A 39 -11.61 -4.39 3.70
CA SER A 39 -12.61 -5.46 3.71
C SER A 39 -13.28 -5.62 5.08
N ALA A 40 -12.49 -5.58 6.16
CA ALA A 40 -12.99 -5.63 7.53
C ALA A 40 -13.91 -4.43 7.85
N ILE A 41 -13.54 -3.22 7.41
CA ILE A 41 -14.38 -2.02 7.53
C ILE A 41 -15.72 -2.23 6.82
N GLY A 42 -15.72 -2.75 5.60
CA GLY A 42 -16.96 -3.06 4.88
C GLY A 42 -17.87 -4.03 5.65
N SER A 43 -17.29 -5.08 6.25
CA SER A 43 -18.04 -6.02 7.09
C SER A 43 -18.60 -5.35 8.35
N LEU A 44 -17.79 -4.54 9.05
CA LEU A 44 -18.23 -3.81 10.24
C LEU A 44 -19.34 -2.83 9.92
N MET A 45 -19.23 -2.08 8.83
CA MET A 45 -20.26 -1.14 8.38
C MET A 45 -21.58 -1.84 8.08
N PHE A 46 -21.53 -3.02 7.45
CA PHE A 46 -22.72 -3.82 7.18
C PHE A 46 -23.47 -4.19 8.46
N TRP A 47 -22.76 -4.73 9.46
CA TRP A 47 -23.38 -5.13 10.73
C TRP A 47 -23.77 -3.93 11.61
N ALA A 48 -22.99 -2.85 11.57
CA ALA A 48 -23.29 -1.64 12.34
C ALA A 48 -24.55 -0.94 11.84
N ALA A 49 -24.81 -0.95 10.52
CA ALA A 49 -26.02 -0.36 9.95
C ALA A 49 -27.32 -1.09 10.34
N ASP A 50 -27.23 -2.37 10.71
CA ASP A 50 -28.36 -3.20 11.18
C ASP A 50 -28.55 -3.13 12.71
N SER A 51 -27.70 -2.39 13.42
CA SER A 51 -27.69 -2.36 14.90
C SER A 51 -28.57 -1.25 15.45
N ASP A 52 -29.55 -1.62 16.28
CA ASP A 52 -30.36 -0.67 17.07
C ASP A 52 -29.53 0.17 18.07
N ASN A 53 -28.33 -0.31 18.42
CA ASN A 53 -27.43 0.36 19.36
C ASN A 53 -26.45 1.34 18.67
N TYR A 54 -26.63 1.60 17.37
CA TYR A 54 -25.78 2.53 16.64
C TYR A 54 -26.54 3.83 16.29
N PRO A 55 -26.44 4.88 17.13
CA PRO A 55 -27.23 6.10 16.95
C PRO A 55 -26.84 6.84 15.67
N GLU A 56 -27.83 7.43 15.00
CA GLU A 56 -27.68 8.12 13.70
C GLU A 56 -26.58 9.19 13.70
N GLU A 57 -26.45 9.97 14.78
CA GLU A 57 -25.41 10.99 14.91
C GLU A 57 -23.99 10.37 14.93
N GLY A 58 -23.81 9.27 15.66
CA GLY A 58 -22.56 8.51 15.69
C GLY A 58 -22.25 7.89 14.33
N ALA A 59 -23.25 7.25 13.72
CA ALA A 59 -23.13 6.66 12.39
C ALA A 59 -22.71 7.71 11.35
N LYS A 60 -23.34 8.88 11.34
CA LYS A 60 -23.00 9.97 10.44
C LYS A 60 -21.57 10.47 10.64
N ALA A 61 -21.13 10.66 11.88
CA ALA A 61 -19.76 11.09 12.18
C ALA A 61 -18.72 10.08 11.68
N ASP A 62 -18.96 8.79 11.88
CA ASP A 62 -18.05 7.73 11.47
C ASP A 62 -18.04 7.55 9.95
N MET A 63 -19.18 7.72 9.27
CA MET A 63 -19.23 7.73 7.80
C MET A 63 -18.37 8.86 7.20
N TYR A 64 -18.36 10.05 7.80
CA TYR A 64 -17.47 11.12 7.34
C TYR A 64 -16.00 10.78 7.52
N ARG A 65 -15.62 10.19 8.66
CA ARG A 65 -14.23 9.77 8.95
C ARG A 65 -13.77 8.67 8.00
N LEU A 66 -14.61 7.66 7.79
CA LEU A 66 -14.33 6.57 6.85
C LEU A 66 -14.27 7.08 5.42
N GLY A 67 -15.17 7.97 5.01
CA GLY A 67 -15.14 8.60 3.69
C GLY A 67 -13.85 9.40 3.46
N ALA A 68 -13.41 10.18 4.46
CA ALA A 68 -12.15 10.92 4.38
C ALA A 68 -10.94 9.97 4.25
N MET A 69 -10.91 8.89 5.03
CA MET A 69 -9.85 7.88 4.95
C MET A 69 -9.84 7.17 3.58
N LEU A 70 -10.99 6.67 3.12
CA LEU A 70 -11.13 6.00 1.82
C LEU A 70 -10.82 6.93 0.65
N GLY A 71 -11.07 8.24 0.79
CA GLY A 71 -10.70 9.25 -0.20
C GLY A 71 -9.18 9.37 -0.41
N CYS A 72 -8.37 9.02 0.59
CA CYS A 72 -6.91 9.05 0.50
C CYS A 72 -6.29 7.66 0.29
N ILE A 73 -6.94 6.58 0.75
CA ILE A 73 -6.34 5.25 0.83
C ILE A 73 -5.96 4.68 -0.55
N GLY A 74 -6.69 5.05 -1.60
CA GLY A 74 -6.40 4.63 -2.97
C GLY A 74 -5.04 5.12 -3.45
N GLU A 75 -4.72 6.40 -3.23
CA GLU A 75 -3.42 6.97 -3.58
C GLU A 75 -2.28 6.36 -2.74
N VAL A 76 -2.53 6.07 -1.45
CA VAL A 76 -1.55 5.41 -0.57
C VAL A 76 -1.25 3.99 -1.06
N ALA A 77 -2.30 3.19 -1.31
CA ALA A 77 -2.14 1.82 -1.80
C ALA A 77 -1.44 1.78 -3.15
N GLN A 78 -1.78 2.70 -4.05
CA GLN A 78 -1.12 2.83 -5.35
C GLN A 78 0.37 3.15 -5.19
N ALA A 79 0.72 4.14 -4.35
CA ALA A 79 2.11 4.53 -4.13
C ALA A 79 2.96 3.37 -3.57
N LEU A 80 2.41 2.59 -2.64
CA LEU A 80 3.06 1.41 -2.10
C LEU A 80 3.23 0.31 -3.17
N ASN A 81 2.18 0.02 -3.93
CA ASN A 81 2.22 -0.99 -4.97
C ASN A 81 3.25 -0.65 -6.07
N ASP A 82 3.29 0.60 -6.51
CA ASP A 82 4.23 1.07 -7.53
C ASP A 82 5.66 1.08 -6.97
N SER A 83 5.85 1.42 -5.70
CA SER A 83 7.16 1.30 -5.02
C SER A 83 7.64 -0.14 -4.96
N ALA A 84 6.74 -1.09 -4.65
CA ALA A 84 7.07 -2.52 -4.64
C ALA A 84 7.47 -3.01 -6.03
N ALA A 85 6.70 -2.66 -7.06
CA ALA A 85 6.96 -3.03 -8.44
C ALA A 85 8.30 -2.47 -8.94
N ASN A 86 8.60 -1.21 -8.63
CA ASN A 86 9.87 -0.57 -8.99
C ASN A 86 11.06 -1.27 -8.30
N ALA A 87 10.95 -1.58 -7.01
CA ALA A 87 11.99 -2.28 -6.28
C ALA A 87 12.25 -3.69 -6.86
N ALA A 88 11.18 -4.45 -7.14
CA ALA A 88 11.27 -5.76 -7.77
C ALA A 88 11.94 -5.71 -9.16
N PHE A 89 11.58 -4.70 -9.96
CA PHE A 89 12.16 -4.49 -11.28
C PHE A 89 13.67 -4.22 -11.20
N LEU A 90 14.10 -3.29 -10.34
CA LEU A 90 15.51 -2.95 -10.15
C LEU A 90 16.33 -4.13 -9.60
N ARG A 91 15.74 -4.92 -8.69
CA ARG A 91 16.37 -6.14 -8.18
C ARG A 91 16.62 -7.13 -9.31
N SER A 92 15.64 -7.31 -10.20
CA SER A 92 15.76 -8.23 -11.34
C SER A 92 16.88 -7.82 -12.31
N ILE A 93 17.11 -6.51 -12.49
CA ILE A 93 18.22 -5.98 -13.30
C ILE A 93 19.54 -6.32 -12.63
N SER A 94 19.67 -6.02 -11.35
CA SER A 94 20.90 -6.27 -10.56
C SER A 94 21.30 -7.75 -10.58
N GLU A 95 20.34 -8.66 -10.46
CA GLU A 95 20.57 -10.11 -10.53
C GLU A 95 21.03 -10.56 -11.93
N LYS A 96 20.47 -10.00 -13.00
CA LYS A 96 20.88 -10.30 -14.38
C LYS A 96 22.30 -9.82 -14.66
N GLU A 97 22.66 -8.62 -14.19
CA GLU A 97 24.01 -8.08 -14.33
C GLU A 97 25.05 -8.91 -13.59
N ALA A 98 24.75 -9.34 -12.36
CA ALA A 98 25.63 -10.20 -11.58
C ALA A 98 25.91 -11.54 -12.30
N LYS A 99 24.87 -12.18 -12.86
CA LYS A 99 25.02 -13.43 -13.63
C LYS A 99 25.83 -13.25 -14.91
N GLY A 100 25.63 -12.15 -15.63
CA GLY A 100 26.39 -11.83 -16.84
C GLY A 100 27.89 -11.60 -16.58
N ARG A 101 28.25 -11.10 -15.39
CA ARG A 101 29.65 -10.93 -14.97
C ARG A 101 30.31 -12.25 -14.56
N ALA A 102 29.58 -13.16 -13.92
CA ALA A 102 30.10 -14.44 -13.46
C ALA A 102 30.33 -15.47 -14.60
N GLY A 103 29.74 -15.25 -15.78
CA GLY A 103 29.90 -16.11 -16.96
C GLY A 103 31.01 -15.67 -17.94
N LYS A 104 31.78 -14.62 -17.62
CA LYS A 104 32.96 -14.17 -18.36
C LYS A 104 34.23 -14.60 -17.63
#